data_AF-A0A0Q1HL60-F1
#
_entry.id   AF-A0A0Q1HL60-F1
#
_cell.length_a   1.000
_cell.length_b   1.000
_cell.length_c   1.000
_cell.angle_alpha   90.00
_cell.angle_beta   90.00
_cell.angle_gamma   90.00
#
_symmetry.space_group_name_H-M   'P 1'
#
loop_
_entity.id
_entity.type
_entity.pdbx_description
1 polymer ?
#
loop_
_entity_poly.entity_id
_entity_poly.type
_entity_poly.pdbx_seq_one_letter_code
_entity_poly.pdbx_strand_id
1 'polypeptide(L)'
;MLGGLVYATISTISWTPLRGEAADTDLIILTSDGVHKPLSAARIGELAERYAGDAQALVDALVDTAVAATCSDPDDNADNATAAVLSLVDQAAEDLADDLLALTDLGLARIEDPSA
;
A
#
# COMPACT_ATOMS: atom_id res chain seq x y z
N MET A 1 6.69 19.76 12.98
CA MET A 1 5.84 20.56 13.88
C MET A 1 4.38 20.34 13.49
N LEU A 2 3.58 19.71 14.36
CA LEU A 2 2.16 19.38 14.15
C LEU A 2 1.26 20.55 14.60
N GLY A 3 1.55 21.77 14.14
CA GLY A 3 0.97 23.01 14.68
C GLY A 3 -0.42 23.39 14.15
N GLY A 4 -1.15 22.48 13.50
CA GLY A 4 -2.43 22.76 12.84
C GLY A 4 -3.54 21.72 13.09
N LEU A 5 -3.33 20.77 13.99
CA LEU A 5 -4.32 19.73 14.27
C LEU A 5 -5.37 20.26 15.26
N VAL A 6 -6.47 20.80 14.74
CA VAL A 6 -7.56 21.42 15.55
C VAL A 6 -8.34 20.37 16.35
N TYR A 7 -8.35 19.11 15.90
CA TYR A 7 -8.91 17.97 16.61
C TYR A 7 -8.03 16.73 16.40
N ALA A 8 -7.56 16.13 17.48
CA ALA A 8 -7.04 14.76 17.50
C ALA A 8 -8.04 13.89 18.26
N THR A 9 -8.78 13.05 17.56
CA THR A 9 -9.61 12.03 18.22
C THR A 9 -8.76 10.79 18.43
N ILE A 10 -8.56 10.41 19.69
CA ILE A 10 -7.98 9.12 20.05
C ILE A 10 -9.15 8.15 20.17
N SER A 11 -9.29 7.27 19.19
CA SER A 11 -10.24 6.15 19.23
C SER A 11 -9.49 4.85 19.46
N THR A 12 -10.02 3.99 20.33
CA THR A 12 -9.50 2.64 20.52
C THR A 12 -9.90 1.81 19.31
N ILE A 13 -8.92 1.44 18.48
CA ILE A 13 -9.14 0.52 17.36
C ILE A 13 -8.95 -0.89 17.90
N SER A 14 -10.00 -1.71 17.83
CA SER A 14 -9.86 -3.15 17.98
C SER A 14 -9.21 -3.69 16.71
N TRP A 15 -8.00 -4.23 16.84
CA TRP A 15 -7.28 -4.87 15.75
C TRP A 15 -7.05 -6.34 16.08
N THR A 16 -6.98 -7.18 15.06
CA THR A 16 -6.57 -8.57 15.21
C THR A 16 -5.14 -8.69 14.71
N PRO A 17 -4.18 -9.14 15.55
CA PRO A 17 -2.83 -9.39 15.08
C PRO A 17 -2.83 -10.47 14.01
N LEU A 18 -2.35 -10.10 12.83
CA LEU A 18 -2.01 -11.03 11.78
C LEU A 18 -0.73 -11.79 12.19
N ARG A 19 -0.65 -13.09 11.87
CA ARG A 19 0.50 -13.96 12.18
C ARG A 19 0.77 -14.89 10.99
N GLY A 20 2.03 -15.30 10.83
CA GLY A 20 2.44 -16.23 9.77
C GLY A 20 2.27 -15.59 8.39
N GLU A 21 1.84 -16.37 7.39
CA GLU A 21 1.60 -15.90 6.01
C GLU A 21 0.61 -14.73 5.95
N ALA A 22 -0.34 -14.61 6.89
CA ALA A 22 -1.25 -13.47 6.93
C ALA A 22 -0.59 -12.16 7.38
N ALA A 23 0.58 -12.23 8.04
CA ALA A 23 1.38 -11.06 8.40
C ALA A 23 2.39 -10.69 7.31
N ASP A 24 2.58 -11.55 6.31
CA ASP A 24 3.39 -11.31 5.13
C ASP A 24 2.55 -10.49 4.14
N THR A 25 2.51 -9.18 4.37
CA THR A 25 1.68 -8.25 3.62
C THR A 25 2.55 -7.14 3.09
N ASP A 26 2.56 -7.00 1.77
CA ASP A 26 3.31 -5.96 1.06
C ASP A 26 2.54 -4.64 0.98
N LEU A 27 1.27 -4.62 1.40
CA LEU A 27 0.35 -3.51 1.16
C LEU A 27 -0.69 -3.35 2.27
N ILE A 28 -0.76 -2.16 2.88
CA ILE A 28 -1.85 -1.77 3.78
C ILE A 28 -2.71 -0.71 3.10
N ILE A 29 -4.03 -0.91 3.09
CA ILE A 29 -5.01 0.05 2.57
C ILE A 29 -5.89 0.54 3.72
N LEU A 30 -5.95 1.86 3.90
CA LEU A 30 -6.81 2.55 4.85
C LEU A 30 -7.86 3.35 4.08
N THR A 31 -9.13 3.22 4.44
CA THR A 31 -10.24 3.86 3.72
C THR A 31 -11.25 4.49 4.68
N SER A 32 -11.87 5.60 4.27
CA SER A 32 -13.05 6.13 4.93
C SER A 32 -14.30 5.34 4.55
N ASP A 33 -15.39 5.54 5.30
CA ASP A 33 -16.73 5.04 4.99
C ASP A 33 -17.18 5.40 3.57
N GLY A 34 -16.85 6.63 3.13
CA GLY A 34 -17.10 7.09 1.76
C GLY A 34 -16.40 6.28 0.66
N VAL A 35 -15.50 5.35 1.00
CA VAL A 35 -14.87 4.41 0.05
C VAL A 35 -15.35 2.97 0.28
N HIS A 36 -15.28 2.44 1.50
CA HIS A 36 -15.54 1.01 1.73
C HIS A 36 -17.01 0.62 1.88
N LYS A 37 -17.93 1.57 2.08
CA LYS A 37 -19.37 1.30 1.99
C LYS A 37 -19.84 1.10 0.55
N PRO A 38 -19.51 2.00 -0.41
CA PRO A 38 -19.91 1.80 -1.80
C PRO A 38 -19.12 0.70 -2.51
N LEU A 39 -17.88 0.41 -2.08
CA LEU A 39 -17.03 -0.61 -2.68
C LEU A 39 -16.97 -1.87 -1.82
N SER A 40 -17.36 -3.02 -2.39
CA SER A 40 -17.18 -4.31 -1.72
C SER A 40 -15.69 -4.64 -1.54
N ALA A 41 -15.37 -5.45 -0.52
CA ALA A 41 -14.00 -5.93 -0.31
C ALA A 41 -13.41 -6.64 -1.54
N ALA A 42 -14.22 -7.38 -2.29
CA ALA A 42 -13.80 -8.01 -3.55
C ALA A 42 -13.38 -6.96 -4.59
N ARG A 43 -14.15 -5.88 -4.73
CA ARG A 43 -13.84 -4.81 -5.66
C ARG A 43 -12.58 -4.04 -5.27
N ILE A 44 -12.37 -3.81 -3.97
CA ILE A 44 -11.15 -3.23 -3.43
C ILE A 44 -9.94 -4.13 -3.75
N GLY A 45 -10.09 -5.45 -3.57
CA GLY A 45 -9.06 -6.44 -3.93
C GLY A 45 -8.69 -6.40 -5.41
N GLU A 46 -9.68 -6.38 -6.32
CA GLU A 46 -9.43 -6.26 -7.76
C GLU A 46 -8.66 -4.99 -8.15
N LEU A 47 -8.97 -3.85 -7.49
CA LEU A 47 -8.24 -2.60 -7.72
C LEU A 47 -6.81 -2.71 -7.19
N ALA A 48 -6.62 -3.29 -6.00
CA ALA A 48 -5.30 -3.50 -5.42
C ALA A 48 -4.40 -4.39 -6.29
N GLU A 49 -4.95 -5.47 -6.85
CA GLU A 49 -4.24 -6.34 -7.80
C GLU A 49 -3.91 -5.60 -9.10
N ARG A 50 -4.87 -4.83 -9.64
CA ARG A 50 -4.69 -4.10 -10.91
C ARG A 50 -3.61 -3.03 -10.86
N TYR A 51 -3.53 -2.32 -9.73
CA TYR A 51 -2.59 -1.23 -9.52
C TYR A 51 -1.45 -1.65 -8.58
N ALA A 52 -1.14 -2.95 -8.51
CA ALA A 52 -0.04 -3.48 -7.73
C ALA A 52 1.27 -2.80 -8.14
N GLY A 53 1.97 -2.20 -7.17
CA GLY A 53 3.22 -1.46 -7.40
C GLY A 53 3.06 0.02 -7.71
N ASP A 54 1.82 0.54 -7.84
CA ASP A 54 1.57 1.99 -7.98
C ASP A 54 0.56 2.45 -6.93
N ALA A 55 1.08 2.84 -5.77
CA ALA A 55 0.28 3.27 -4.62
C ALA A 55 -0.58 4.50 -4.93
N GLN A 56 -0.08 5.44 -5.75
CA GLN A 56 -0.83 6.65 -6.08
C GLN A 56 -1.99 6.29 -7.03
N ALA A 57 -1.72 5.53 -8.09
CA ALA A 57 -2.77 5.09 -9.00
C ALA A 57 -3.84 4.25 -8.30
N LEU A 58 -3.46 3.44 -7.31
CA LEU A 58 -4.40 2.70 -6.47
C LEU A 58 -5.28 3.64 -5.63
N VAL A 59 -4.69 4.64 -4.95
CA VAL A 59 -5.46 5.64 -4.18
C VAL A 59 -6.46 6.36 -5.07
N ASP A 60 -6.00 6.85 -6.23
CA ASP A 60 -6.85 7.58 -7.17
C ASP A 60 -7.99 6.68 -7.67
N ALA A 61 -7.70 5.43 -8.03
CA ALA A 61 -8.71 4.49 -8.48
C ALA A 61 -9.74 4.14 -7.39
N LEU A 62 -9.32 4.01 -6.12
CA LEU A 62 -10.22 3.75 -4.99
C LEU A 62 -11.18 4.91 -4.78
N VAL A 63 -10.66 6.15 -4.78
CA VAL A 63 -11.47 7.36 -4.59
C VAL A 63 -12.41 7.58 -5.77
N ASP A 64 -11.90 7.55 -7.00
CA ASP A 64 -12.70 7.78 -8.21
C ASP A 64 -13.81 6.74 -8.37
N THR A 65 -13.51 5.47 -8.11
CA THR A 65 -14.53 4.40 -8.19
C THR A 65 -15.59 4.55 -7.10
N ALA A 66 -15.19 4.95 -5.89
CA ALA A 66 -16.14 5.17 -4.80
C ALA A 66 -17.06 6.37 -5.06
N VAL A 67 -16.52 7.49 -5.57
CA VAL A 67 -17.30 8.69 -5.92
C VAL A 67 -18.23 8.41 -7.10
N ALA A 68 -17.81 7.59 -8.06
CA ALA A 68 -18.64 7.22 -9.20
C ALA A 68 -19.71 6.16 -8.87
N ALA A 69 -19.61 5.49 -7.73
CA ALA A 69 -20.60 4.49 -7.32
C ALA A 69 -21.91 5.19 -6.94
N THR A 70 -22.99 4.84 -7.62
CA THR A 70 -24.34 5.28 -7.24
C THR A 70 -24.71 4.68 -5.89
N CYS A 71 -24.98 5.52 -4.88
CA CYS A 71 -25.57 5.07 -3.62
C CYS A 71 -26.87 4.34 -3.92
N SER A 72 -26.92 3.05 -3.55
CA SER A 72 -28.10 2.22 -3.74
C SER A 72 -29.16 2.49 -2.68
N ASP A 73 -28.78 3.12 -1.57
CA ASP A 73 -29.65 3.51 -0.47
C ASP A 73 -29.95 5.03 -0.56
N PRO A 74 -31.23 5.44 -0.67
CA PRO A 74 -31.61 6.85 -0.70
C PRO A 74 -31.34 7.60 0.62
N ASP A 75 -31.06 6.89 1.72
CA ASP A 75 -30.68 7.48 3.01
C ASP A 75 -29.14 7.58 3.17
N ASP A 76 -28.36 6.96 2.27
CA ASP A 76 -26.89 7.15 2.22
C ASP A 76 -26.59 8.51 1.55
N ASN A 77 -26.26 9.49 2.38
CA ASN A 77 -25.65 10.71 1.89
C ASN A 77 -24.24 10.41 1.39
N ALA A 78 -23.86 11.02 0.26
CA ALA A 78 -22.48 10.95 -0.23
C ALA A 78 -21.51 11.48 0.84
N ASP A 79 -20.70 10.58 1.39
CA ASP A 79 -19.65 10.90 2.36
C ASP A 79 -18.35 11.27 1.64
N ASN A 80 -17.43 11.94 2.34
CA ASN A 80 -16.11 12.22 1.81
C ASN A 80 -15.33 10.92 1.60
N ALA A 81 -14.95 10.67 0.34
CA ALA A 81 -14.08 9.56 0.00
C ALA A 81 -12.62 9.92 0.31
N THR A 82 -11.95 9.10 1.11
CA THR A 82 -10.52 9.23 1.43
C THR A 82 -9.90 7.84 1.50
N ALA A 83 -8.74 7.69 0.86
CA ALA A 83 -7.95 6.48 0.89
C ALA A 83 -6.48 6.82 1.16
N ALA A 84 -5.78 5.91 1.84
CA ALA A 84 -4.33 5.93 1.99
C ALA A 84 -3.79 4.51 1.76
N VAL A 85 -2.73 4.42 0.97
CA VAL A 85 -2.06 3.16 0.65
C VAL A 85 -0.63 3.24 1.16
N LEU A 86 -0.23 2.23 1.92
CA LEU A 86 1.11 2.07 2.46
C LEU A 86 1.71 0.82 1.83
N SER A 87 2.70 1.01 0.96
CA SER A 87 3.53 -0.10 0.48
C SER A 87 4.52 -0.45 1.58
N LEU A 88 4.48 -1.70 2.01
CA LEU A 88 5.48 -2.26 2.90
C LEU A 88 6.54 -2.89 2.01
N VAL A 89 7.52 -2.08 1.60
CA VAL A 89 8.70 -2.60 0.92
C VAL A 89 9.44 -3.47 1.90
N ASP A 90 9.76 -4.71 1.52
CA ASP A 90 10.75 -5.48 2.23
C ASP A 90 12.11 -4.81 2.01
N GLN A 91 12.45 -3.85 2.89
CA GLN A 91 13.72 -3.13 2.82
C GLN A 91 14.92 -4.08 2.79
N ALA A 92 14.79 -5.30 3.34
CA ALA A 92 15.85 -6.29 3.29
C ALA A 92 16.12 -6.79 1.85
N ALA A 93 15.12 -6.81 0.98
CA ALA A 93 15.27 -7.18 -0.43
C ALA A 93 15.88 -6.04 -1.26
N GLU A 94 15.52 -4.78 -0.97
CA GLU A 94 16.13 -3.61 -1.61
C GLU A 94 17.59 -3.42 -1.17
N ASP A 95 17.89 -3.52 0.12
CA ASP A 95 19.26 -3.44 0.65
C ASP A 95 20.15 -4.57 0.07
N LEU A 96 19.61 -5.78 -0.07
CA LEU A 96 20.34 -6.90 -0.67
C LEU A 96 20.56 -6.71 -2.18
N ALA A 97 19.60 -6.11 -2.89
CA ALA A 97 19.72 -5.80 -4.31
C ALA A 97 20.76 -4.70 -4.54
N ASP A 98 20.77 -3.66 -3.70
CA ASP A 98 21.77 -2.60 -3.72
C ASP A 98 23.17 -3.13 -3.36
N ASP A 99 23.28 -4.00 -2.36
CA ASP A 99 24.54 -4.68 -2.01
C ASP A 99 25.06 -5.57 -3.15
N LEU A 100 24.17 -6.31 -3.83
CA LEU A 100 24.53 -7.13 -5.00
C LEU A 100 24.99 -6.27 -6.18
N LEU A 101 24.32 -5.15 -6.45
CA LEU A 101 24.70 -4.20 -7.49
C LEU A 101 26.06 -3.55 -7.17
N ALA A 102 26.29 -3.18 -5.91
CA ALA A 102 27.56 -2.66 -5.44
C ALA A 102 28.71 -3.68 -5.60
N LEU A 103 28.43 -4.97 -5.38
CA LEU A 103 29.40 -6.05 -5.61
C LEU A 103 29.69 -6.30 -7.10
N THR A 104 28.70 -6.11 -7.98
CA THR A 104 28.93 -6.20 -9.44
C THR A 104 29.73 -5.01 -9.98
N ASP A 105 29.52 -3.80 -9.44
CA ASP A 105 30.25 -2.59 -9.83
C ASP A 105 31.68 -2.54 -9.24
N LEU A 106 31.92 -3.19 -8.11
CA LEU A 106 33.25 -3.36 -7.52
C LEU A 106 34.15 -4.37 -8.26
N GLY A 107 33.63 -5.01 -9.31
CA GLY A 107 34.41 -5.79 -10.24
C GLY A 107 34.73 -7.19 -9.74
N LEU A 108 34.12 -8.17 -10.41
CA LEU A 108 34.84 -9.37 -10.85
C LEU A 108 36.00 -8.96 -11.78
N ALA A 109 36.97 -8.20 -11.27
CA ALA A 109 38.25 -8.01 -11.92
C ALA A 109 39.12 -9.23 -11.62
N ARG A 110 39.12 -10.16 -12.57
CA ARG A 110 40.18 -11.14 -12.84
C ARG A 110 40.53 -12.11 -11.70
N ILE A 111 39.92 -13.28 -11.74
CA ILE A 111 40.70 -14.52 -11.55
C ILE A 111 41.32 -14.80 -12.93
N GLU A 112 42.43 -14.13 -13.23
CA GLU A 112 43.31 -14.59 -14.32
C GLU A 112 44.11 -15.78 -13.78
N ASP A 113 43.94 -16.89 -14.49
CA ASP A 113 44.51 -18.21 -14.25
C ASP A 113 46.05 -18.14 -14.13
N PRO A 114 46.67 -18.60 -13.03
CA PRO A 114 48.12 -18.59 -12.88
C PRO A 114 48.74 -19.82 -13.57
N SER A 115 48.55 -19.98 -14.88
CA SER A 115 49.35 -20.92 -15.68
C SER A 115 49.25 -20.69 -17.19
N ALA A 116 50.23 -20.00 -17.77
CA ALA A 116 50.75 -20.19 -19.14
C ALA A 116 52.12 -19.52 -19.30
#